data_AF-A0A5C5V878-F1
#
_entry.id   AF-A0A5C5V878-F1
#
_cell.length_a   1.000
_cell.length_b   1.000
_cell.length_c   1.000
_cell.angle_alpha   90.00
_cell.angle_beta   90.00
_cell.angle_gamma   90.00
#
_symmetry.space_group_name_H-M   'P 1'
#
loop_
_entity.id
_entity.type
_entity.pdbx_description
1 polymer ?
#
loop_
_entity_poly.entity_id
_entity_poly.type
_entity_poly.pdbx_seq_one_letter_code
_entity_poly.pdbx_strand_id
1 'polypeptide(L)'
;MSDVEPQLSDAPRLNLLRLALNGGGAKLEIESFQDDELSIAARQWRLIATPLDPDGAKNLTRVMQQMVQNRTAVDPGILAGDQPGVQIRRYLRGLGSKGRAAHGDYLIQCGDEWVFVMVVARAPHDEFDSAEVDRVLRTAQLSEQPALDRQVQPAWQEYLENRQPKDPDGKFLISLEPAPVMIGNFDLFEELEDQADLSPDDDDVMRGGRALDRQLIEFYVLDDPLSIRCDLWINREPEVSQPRELVFRAKLEVAIGRLEIWSADEIYQYDIPNGKYDVSIFVIERGKICDDDLTDREYFRRDDLERYEIVLKANG
;
A
#
# COMPACT_ATOMS: atom_id res chain seq x y z
N MET A 1 -33.73 20.26 -19.18
CA MET A 1 -32.31 20.31 -18.80
C MET A 1 -31.94 18.88 -18.52
N SER A 2 -31.24 18.25 -19.48
CA SER A 2 -30.75 16.89 -19.34
C SER A 2 -29.35 16.99 -18.74
N ASP A 3 -29.22 16.60 -17.48
CA ASP A 3 -27.93 16.36 -16.85
C ASP A 3 -27.30 15.16 -17.56
N VAL A 4 -26.35 15.46 -18.43
CA VAL A 4 -25.48 14.45 -19.04
C VAL A 4 -24.36 14.24 -18.04
N GLU A 5 -24.43 13.13 -17.30
CA GLU A 5 -23.28 12.58 -16.59
C GLU A 5 -22.10 12.51 -17.58
N PRO A 6 -20.91 13.01 -17.22
CA PRO A 6 -19.74 12.87 -18.09
C PRO A 6 -19.47 11.37 -18.25
N GLN A 7 -19.64 10.87 -19.47
CA GLN A 7 -19.18 9.54 -19.87
C GLN A 7 -17.70 9.43 -19.51
N LEU A 8 -17.39 8.58 -18.53
CA LEU A 8 -16.04 8.05 -18.30
C LEU A 8 -15.52 7.58 -19.66
N SER A 9 -14.43 8.17 -20.14
CA SER A 9 -13.91 7.82 -21.46
C SER A 9 -13.48 6.36 -21.47
N ASP A 10 -14.03 5.57 -22.39
CA ASP A 10 -13.63 4.18 -22.71
C ASP A 10 -12.20 4.06 -23.30
N ALA A 11 -11.34 5.06 -23.08
CA ALA A 11 -9.94 4.95 -23.46
C ALA A 11 -9.28 3.92 -22.53
N PRO A 12 -8.62 2.87 -23.07
CA PRO A 12 -7.95 1.89 -22.24
C PRO A 12 -6.90 2.61 -21.39
N ARG A 13 -6.98 2.45 -20.05
CA ARG A 13 -5.99 2.98 -19.11
C ARG A 13 -4.59 2.49 -19.52
N LEU A 14 -3.60 3.39 -19.46
CA LEU A 14 -2.22 3.05 -19.78
C LEU A 14 -1.74 1.90 -18.89
N ASN A 15 -1.33 0.80 -19.51
CA ASN A 15 -0.64 -0.29 -18.81
C ASN A 15 0.78 0.17 -18.40
N LEU A 16 1.02 0.32 -17.10
CA LEU A 16 2.31 0.81 -16.59
C LEU A 16 3.48 -0.16 -16.82
N LEU A 17 3.24 -1.44 -17.11
CA LEU A 17 4.30 -2.37 -17.53
C LEU A 17 4.90 -1.98 -18.89
N ARG A 18 4.27 -1.07 -19.64
CA ARG A 18 4.83 -0.46 -20.84
C ARG A 18 5.78 0.69 -20.52
N LEU A 19 5.76 1.24 -19.31
CA LEU A 19 6.69 2.29 -18.90
C LEU A 19 8.07 1.69 -18.66
N ALA A 20 8.97 1.93 -19.59
CA ALA A 20 10.37 1.57 -19.45
C ALA A 20 11.17 2.76 -18.92
N LEU A 21 11.87 2.53 -17.80
CA LEU A 21 12.86 3.43 -17.22
C LEU A 21 14.23 2.74 -17.32
N ASN A 22 15.24 3.43 -17.85
CA ASN A 22 16.61 2.94 -17.94
C ASN A 22 17.44 3.51 -16.79
N GLY A 23 17.73 2.67 -15.80
CA GLY A 23 18.40 3.08 -14.56
C GLY A 23 19.87 3.48 -14.66
N GLY A 24 20.50 3.43 -15.83
CA GLY A 24 21.84 4.01 -16.10
C GLY A 24 22.93 3.81 -15.02
N GLY A 25 22.87 2.76 -14.19
CA GLY A 25 23.80 2.51 -13.08
C GLY A 25 23.19 2.36 -11.67
N ALA A 26 21.92 2.71 -11.44
CA ALA A 26 21.24 2.39 -10.18
C ALA A 26 20.74 0.94 -10.20
N LYS A 27 21.06 0.15 -9.15
CA LYS A 27 20.34 -1.10 -8.88
C LYS A 27 18.93 -0.70 -8.42
N LEU A 28 18.00 -0.64 -9.36
CA LEU A 28 16.59 -0.37 -9.08
C LEU A 28 15.89 -1.71 -8.86
N GLU A 29 15.29 -1.87 -7.68
CA GLU A 29 14.26 -2.89 -7.49
C GLU A 29 12.96 -2.28 -8.00
N ILE A 30 12.46 -2.84 -9.11
CA ILE A 30 11.21 -2.42 -9.75
C ILE A 30 10.15 -3.42 -9.31
N GLU A 31 9.12 -2.93 -8.64
CA GLU A 31 8.00 -3.72 -8.13
C GLU A 31 6.70 -3.12 -8.67
N SER A 32 6.04 -3.78 -9.62
CA SER A 32 4.70 -3.40 -10.06
C SER A 32 3.66 -4.07 -9.15
N PHE A 33 2.85 -3.28 -8.46
CA PHE A 33 1.73 -3.76 -7.66
C PHE A 33 0.45 -3.49 -8.46
N GLN A 34 -0.09 -4.56 -9.07
CA GLN A 34 -1.27 -4.49 -9.95
C GLN A 34 -1.03 -3.61 -11.21
N ASP A 35 -1.93 -3.67 -12.20
CA ASP A 35 -1.71 -3.09 -13.54
C ASP A 35 -1.71 -1.53 -13.55
N ASP A 36 -1.98 -0.93 -12.38
CA ASP A 36 -2.35 0.46 -12.15
C ASP A 36 -1.27 1.25 -11.37
N GLU A 37 -0.33 0.55 -10.72
CA GLU A 37 0.75 1.18 -9.94
C GLU A 37 2.11 0.51 -10.18
N LEU A 38 3.14 1.35 -10.36
CA LEU A 38 4.54 0.93 -10.45
C LEU A 38 5.35 1.57 -9.33
N SER A 39 5.85 0.75 -8.40
CA SER A 39 6.74 1.17 -7.31
C SER A 39 8.20 0.86 -7.67
N ILE A 40 9.09 1.83 -7.47
CA ILE A 40 10.53 1.67 -7.68
C ILE A 40 11.24 2.18 -6.44
N ALA A 41 11.99 1.30 -5.79
CA ALA A 41 12.74 1.65 -4.60
C ALA A 41 14.25 1.75 -4.91
N ALA A 42 14.84 2.84 -4.43
CA ALA A 42 16.28 3.00 -4.30
C ALA A 42 16.64 3.11 -2.81
N ARG A 43 17.93 3.21 -2.49
CA ARG A 43 18.38 3.30 -1.09
C ARG A 43 17.83 4.54 -0.36
N GLN A 44 17.67 5.67 -1.04
CA GLN A 44 17.32 6.96 -0.42
C GLN A 44 15.92 7.45 -0.75
N TRP A 45 15.30 6.91 -1.79
CA TRP A 45 14.01 7.37 -2.28
C TRP A 45 13.17 6.21 -2.80
N ARG A 46 11.86 6.38 -2.75
CA ARG A 46 10.87 5.53 -3.40
C ARG A 46 10.09 6.35 -4.40
N LEU A 47 9.77 5.74 -5.53
CA LEU A 47 9.00 6.32 -6.62
C LEU A 47 7.75 5.48 -6.83
N ILE A 48 6.60 6.13 -6.88
CA ILE A 48 5.30 5.49 -7.14
C ILE A 48 4.73 6.17 -8.39
N ALA A 49 4.45 5.37 -9.42
CA ALA A 49 3.90 5.85 -10.67
C ALA A 49 2.47 5.34 -10.87
N THR A 50 1.58 6.23 -11.31
CA THR A 50 0.16 5.94 -11.61
C THR A 50 -0.22 6.51 -12.98
N PRO A 51 -1.02 5.79 -13.78
CA PRO A 51 -1.49 6.32 -15.06
C PRO A 51 -2.50 7.44 -14.81
N LEU A 52 -2.47 8.46 -15.66
CA LEU A 52 -3.46 9.54 -15.65
C LEU A 52 -4.21 9.56 -16.97
N ASP A 53 -5.53 9.67 -16.88
CA ASP A 53 -6.33 10.08 -18.04
C ASP A 53 -6.04 11.56 -18.40
N PRO A 54 -6.41 12.01 -19.61
CA PRO A 54 -6.12 13.37 -20.07
C PRO A 54 -6.74 14.47 -19.18
N ASP A 55 -7.87 14.21 -18.53
CA ASP A 55 -8.54 15.20 -17.68
C ASP A 55 -7.92 15.22 -16.27
N GLY A 56 -7.49 14.07 -15.74
CA GLY A 56 -6.63 13.93 -14.57
C GLY A 56 -5.32 14.68 -14.74
N ALA A 57 -4.66 14.55 -15.90
CA ALA A 57 -3.43 15.29 -16.20
C ALA A 57 -3.63 16.81 -16.25
N LYS A 58 -4.74 17.29 -16.84
CA LYS A 58 -5.12 18.72 -16.84
C LYS A 58 -5.42 19.22 -15.43
N ASN A 59 -6.22 18.47 -14.67
CA ASN A 59 -6.61 18.81 -13.32
C ASN A 59 -5.39 18.89 -12.40
N LEU A 60 -4.52 17.88 -12.43
CA LEU A 60 -3.31 17.84 -11.62
C LEU A 60 -2.33 18.96 -12.02
N THR A 61 -2.16 19.22 -13.32
CA THR A 61 -1.40 20.39 -13.80
C THR A 61 -1.93 21.68 -13.17
N ARG A 62 -3.25 21.88 -13.17
CA ARG A 62 -3.87 23.08 -12.60
C ARG A 62 -3.63 23.17 -11.10
N VAL A 63 -3.79 22.08 -10.36
CA VAL A 63 -3.52 22.01 -8.91
C VAL A 63 -2.06 22.37 -8.62
N MET A 64 -1.11 21.76 -9.34
CA MET A 64 0.32 22.04 -9.16
C MET A 64 0.67 23.50 -9.49
N GLN A 65 0.07 24.08 -10.53
CA GLN A 65 0.23 25.51 -10.84
C GLN A 65 -0.32 26.42 -9.73
N GLN A 66 -1.46 26.07 -9.14
CA GLN A 66 -2.02 26.81 -8.01
C GLN A 66 -1.13 26.73 -6.77
N MET A 67 -0.53 25.58 -6.48
CA MET A 67 0.43 25.42 -5.38
C MET A 67 1.64 26.36 -5.53
N VAL A 68 2.19 26.47 -6.75
CA VAL A 68 3.27 27.40 -7.08
C VAL A 68 2.82 28.86 -6.88
N GLN A 69 1.63 29.22 -7.33
CA GLN A 69 1.09 30.59 -7.21
C GLN A 69 0.81 30.98 -5.75
N ASN A 70 0.34 30.04 -4.93
CA ASN A 70 0.02 30.23 -3.52
C ASN A 70 1.27 30.26 -2.62
N ARG A 71 2.48 30.25 -3.19
CA ARG A 71 3.77 30.28 -2.48
C ARG A 71 3.95 29.15 -1.48
N THR A 72 3.34 27.99 -1.72
CA THR A 72 3.85 26.76 -1.12
C THR A 72 5.32 26.62 -1.54
N ALA A 73 6.21 26.20 -0.65
CA ALA A 73 7.65 26.09 -0.92
C ALA A 73 7.94 24.96 -1.95
N VAL A 74 7.64 25.24 -3.22
CA VAL A 74 7.75 24.34 -4.36
C VAL A 74 8.79 24.90 -5.33
N ASP A 75 9.74 24.09 -5.78
CA ASP A 75 10.64 24.40 -6.92
C ASP A 75 10.12 23.74 -8.20
N PRO A 76 9.45 24.50 -9.10
CA PRO A 76 8.94 23.96 -10.35
C PRO A 76 10.02 23.90 -11.43
N GLY A 77 10.03 22.83 -12.23
CA GLY A 77 10.92 22.67 -13.38
C GLY A 77 10.24 21.98 -14.55
N ILE A 78 10.74 22.23 -15.76
CA ILE A 78 10.38 21.46 -16.96
C ILE A 78 11.66 20.83 -17.49
N LEU A 79 11.64 19.51 -17.65
CA LEU A 79 12.74 18.72 -18.14
C LEU A 79 12.33 18.09 -19.48
N ALA A 80 13.22 18.14 -20.46
CA ALA A 80 13.09 17.34 -21.66
C ALA A 80 13.51 15.90 -21.35
N GLY A 81 12.71 14.93 -21.79
CA GLY A 81 13.13 13.53 -21.78
C GLY A 81 14.21 13.26 -22.84
N ASP A 82 14.87 12.11 -22.71
CA ASP A 82 15.90 11.66 -23.64
C ASP A 82 15.30 11.17 -24.96
N GLN A 83 14.02 10.75 -24.94
CA GLN A 83 13.27 10.37 -26.13
C GLN A 83 12.45 11.55 -26.69
N PRO A 84 12.34 11.67 -28.03
CA PRO A 84 11.46 12.66 -28.65
C PRO A 84 10.00 12.50 -28.18
N GLY A 85 9.37 13.60 -27.80
CA GLY A 85 7.97 13.60 -27.34
C GLY A 85 7.78 13.28 -25.86
N VAL A 86 8.87 13.13 -25.09
CA VAL A 86 8.82 12.99 -23.63
C VAL A 86 9.03 14.35 -22.96
N GLN A 87 8.06 14.77 -22.15
CA GLN A 87 8.16 15.97 -21.33
C GLN A 87 7.88 15.66 -19.87
N ILE A 88 8.66 16.24 -18.97
CA ILE A 88 8.53 16.00 -17.54
C ILE A 88 8.34 17.36 -16.86
N ARG A 89 7.22 17.52 -16.16
CA ARG A 89 7.00 18.66 -15.27
C ARG A 89 7.30 18.21 -13.86
N ARG A 90 8.19 18.92 -13.19
CA ARG A 90 8.70 18.58 -11.85
C ARG A 90 8.24 19.63 -10.84
N TYR A 91 7.85 19.18 -9.67
CA TYR A 91 7.46 20.02 -8.54
C TYR A 91 8.11 19.47 -7.26
N LEU A 92 9.21 20.07 -6.81
CA LEU A 92 9.96 19.61 -5.63
C LEU A 92 9.54 20.37 -4.37
N ARG A 93 9.40 19.68 -3.23
CA ARG A 93 9.04 20.25 -1.92
C ARG A 93 10.03 19.83 -0.85
N GLY A 94 10.08 20.59 0.25
CA GLY A 94 11.02 20.33 1.35
C GLY A 94 12.47 20.46 0.86
N LEU A 95 12.78 21.59 0.23
CA LEU A 95 14.05 21.80 -0.47
C LEU A 95 15.20 21.94 0.54
N GLY A 96 16.17 21.05 0.38
CA GLY A 96 17.41 21.05 1.12
C GLY A 96 18.51 21.88 0.48
N SER A 97 19.73 21.73 1.02
CA SER A 97 20.92 22.30 0.39
C SER A 97 21.30 21.51 -0.88
N LYS A 98 21.82 22.20 -1.90
CA LYS A 98 22.44 21.60 -3.10
C LYS A 98 21.52 20.70 -3.96
N GLY A 99 20.26 21.09 -4.18
CA GLY A 99 19.36 20.39 -5.11
C GLY A 99 18.75 19.11 -4.53
N ARG A 100 18.64 19.04 -3.21
CA ARG A 100 18.00 17.94 -2.49
C ARG A 100 16.54 18.29 -2.17
N ALA A 101 15.68 17.28 -2.09
CA ALA A 101 14.27 17.45 -1.76
C ALA A 101 13.78 16.30 -0.88
N ALA A 102 12.80 16.56 -0.02
CA ALA A 102 12.12 15.51 0.75
C ALA A 102 10.99 14.86 -0.08
N HIS A 103 10.39 15.61 -1.01
CA HIS A 103 9.28 15.16 -1.85
C HIS A 103 9.41 15.72 -3.27
N GLY A 104 9.08 14.91 -4.29
CA GLY A 104 8.93 15.36 -5.67
C GLY A 104 7.66 14.81 -6.31
N ASP A 105 6.85 15.71 -6.88
CA ASP A 105 5.72 15.35 -7.74
C ASP A 105 6.13 15.59 -9.20
N TYR A 106 6.01 14.57 -10.05
CA TYR A 106 6.37 14.62 -11.44
C TYR A 106 5.19 14.23 -12.32
N LEU A 107 4.99 15.00 -13.38
CA LEU A 107 4.01 14.70 -14.41
C LEU A 107 4.77 14.43 -15.70
N ILE A 108 4.72 13.18 -16.16
CA ILE A 108 5.45 12.68 -17.33
C ILE A 108 4.46 12.52 -18.48
N GLN A 109 4.74 13.18 -19.58
CA GLN A 109 4.03 13.01 -20.84
C GLN A 109 4.87 12.14 -21.76
N CYS A 110 4.31 11.04 -22.25
CA CYS A 110 4.92 10.16 -23.24
C CYS A 110 4.00 10.09 -24.48
N GLY A 111 4.16 11.05 -25.41
CA GLY A 111 3.21 11.21 -26.51
C GLY A 111 1.86 11.76 -26.00
N ASP A 112 0.78 11.00 -26.20
CA ASP A 112 -0.57 11.37 -25.74
C ASP A 112 -0.89 10.82 -24.34
N GLU A 113 -0.03 9.96 -23.81
CA GLU A 113 -0.20 9.28 -22.52
C GLU A 113 0.45 10.07 -21.38
N TRP A 114 -0.19 10.02 -20.20
CA TRP A 114 0.29 10.71 -19.01
C TRP A 114 0.51 9.75 -17.85
N VAL A 115 1.60 9.97 -17.13
CA VAL A 115 1.94 9.24 -15.91
C VAL A 115 2.22 10.26 -14.81
N PHE A 116 1.53 10.12 -13.69
CA PHE A 116 1.91 10.80 -12.46
C PHE A 116 2.96 9.97 -11.74
N VAL A 117 3.98 10.64 -11.22
CA VAL A 117 5.02 10.01 -10.44
C VAL A 117 5.24 10.80 -9.17
N MET A 118 4.99 10.16 -8.04
CA MET A 118 5.33 10.66 -6.72
C MET A 118 6.68 10.08 -6.29
N VAL A 119 7.55 10.92 -5.72
CA VAL A 119 8.84 10.49 -5.17
C VAL A 119 8.99 11.03 -3.76
N VAL A 120 9.31 10.14 -2.83
CA VAL A 120 9.49 10.46 -1.41
C VAL A 120 10.86 10.01 -0.95
N ALA A 121 11.47 10.78 -0.04
CA ALA A 121 12.62 10.30 0.71
C ALA A 121 12.18 9.11 1.58
N ARG A 122 13.02 8.08 1.69
CA ARG A 122 12.65 6.90 2.47
C ARG A 122 12.63 7.17 3.97
N ALA A 123 13.60 7.89 4.52
CA ALA A 123 13.59 8.24 5.94
C ALA A 123 12.84 9.58 6.20
N PRO A 124 12.15 9.75 7.33
CA PRO A 124 11.51 11.01 7.67
C PRO A 124 12.54 12.10 7.87
N HIS A 125 12.22 13.30 7.40
CA HIS A 125 13.11 14.46 7.42
C HIS A 125 14.42 14.30 6.62
N ASP A 126 14.64 13.15 5.98
CA ASP A 126 15.70 12.99 5.01
C ASP A 126 15.34 13.65 3.69
N GLU A 127 16.36 13.81 2.85
CA GLU A 127 16.24 14.37 1.52
C GLU A 127 16.88 13.40 0.53
N PHE A 128 16.39 13.38 -0.70
CA PHE A 128 17.02 12.68 -1.82
C PHE A 128 17.66 13.66 -2.80
N ASP A 129 18.64 13.19 -3.58
CA ASP A 129 19.23 13.97 -4.68
C ASP A 129 18.27 13.99 -5.88
N SER A 130 17.65 15.14 -6.14
CA SER A 130 16.71 15.29 -7.25
C SER A 130 17.37 15.04 -8.62
N ALA A 131 18.68 15.24 -8.76
CA ALA A 131 19.38 14.98 -10.01
C ALA A 131 19.48 13.49 -10.34
N GLU A 132 19.41 12.60 -9.34
CA GLU A 132 19.34 11.16 -9.54
C GLU A 132 17.97 10.75 -10.09
N VAL A 133 16.91 11.25 -9.46
CA VAL A 133 15.52 11.00 -9.87
C VAL A 133 15.26 11.55 -11.27
N ASP A 134 15.66 12.81 -11.53
CA ASP A 134 15.55 13.44 -12.84
C ASP A 134 16.23 12.60 -13.93
N ARG A 135 17.40 12.02 -13.63
CA ARG A 135 18.14 11.18 -14.59
C ARG A 135 17.36 9.91 -14.92
N VAL A 136 16.76 9.25 -13.93
CA VAL A 136 15.91 8.07 -14.16
C VAL A 136 14.69 8.46 -14.99
N LEU A 137 13.97 9.50 -14.59
CA LEU A 137 12.72 9.91 -15.24
C LEU A 137 12.92 10.43 -16.66
N ARG A 138 14.06 11.06 -16.98
CA ARG A 138 14.38 11.48 -18.36
C ARG A 138 14.45 10.32 -19.34
N THR A 139 14.73 9.12 -18.87
CA THR A 139 14.78 7.92 -19.72
C THR A 139 13.40 7.28 -19.96
N ALA A 140 12.33 7.83 -19.38
CA ALA A 140 10.98 7.32 -19.52
C ALA A 140 10.61 7.17 -21.00
N GLN A 141 10.13 5.98 -21.35
CA GLN A 141 9.60 5.69 -22.68
C GLN A 141 8.50 4.65 -22.56
N LEU A 142 7.50 4.73 -23.44
CA LEU A 142 6.48 3.69 -23.54
C LEU A 142 6.90 2.65 -24.57
N SER A 143 7.06 1.41 -24.13
CA SER A 143 7.26 0.28 -25.02
C SER A 143 5.94 -0.09 -25.72
N GLU A 144 6.08 -0.73 -26.88
CA GLU A 144 4.93 -1.28 -27.61
C GLU A 144 4.30 -2.46 -26.85
N GLN A 145 5.14 -3.28 -26.20
CA GLN A 145 4.72 -4.47 -25.45
C GLN A 145 4.99 -4.28 -23.95
N PRO A 146 4.11 -4.78 -23.07
CA PRO A 146 4.34 -4.75 -21.63
C PRO A 146 5.52 -5.64 -21.24
N ALA A 147 6.35 -5.16 -20.32
CA ALA A 147 7.47 -5.90 -19.74
C ALA A 147 6.98 -6.82 -18.61
N LEU A 148 6.34 -7.93 -18.99
CA LEU A 148 5.78 -8.91 -18.03
C LEU A 148 6.84 -9.53 -17.11
N ASP A 149 8.10 -9.53 -17.53
CA ASP A 149 9.25 -9.96 -16.73
C ASP A 149 9.55 -9.05 -15.53
N ARG A 150 8.97 -7.83 -15.50
CA ARG A 150 9.04 -6.88 -14.37
C ARG A 150 7.85 -6.98 -13.43
N GLN A 151 6.83 -7.74 -13.78
CA GLN A 151 5.71 -7.98 -12.91
C GLN A 151 6.20 -8.84 -11.74
N VAL A 152 6.12 -8.28 -10.53
CA VAL A 152 6.45 -9.03 -9.33
C VAL A 152 5.16 -9.54 -8.72
N GLN A 153 5.23 -10.71 -8.11
CA GLN A 153 4.13 -11.19 -7.29
C GLN A 153 4.00 -10.33 -6.02
N PRO A 154 2.78 -10.16 -5.47
CA PRO A 154 2.59 -9.55 -4.16
C PRO A 154 3.45 -10.22 -3.09
N ALA A 155 3.97 -9.43 -2.13
CA ALA A 155 4.89 -9.93 -1.10
C ALA A 155 4.29 -11.07 -0.25
N TRP A 156 2.97 -11.05 -0.01
CA TRP A 156 2.26 -12.11 0.69
C TRP A 156 2.24 -13.43 -0.09
N GLN A 157 2.12 -13.40 -1.41
CA GLN A 157 2.18 -14.61 -2.24
C GLN A 157 3.60 -15.20 -2.23
N GLU A 158 4.61 -14.35 -2.44
CA GLU A 158 6.01 -14.77 -2.36
C GLU A 158 6.36 -15.37 -1.00
N TYR A 159 5.84 -14.77 0.08
CA TYR A 159 6.01 -15.29 1.42
C TYR A 159 5.41 -16.70 1.55
N LEU A 160 4.19 -16.93 1.07
CA LEU A 160 3.55 -18.24 1.15
C LEU A 160 4.33 -19.34 0.40
N GLU A 161 4.93 -19.01 -0.74
CA GLU A 161 5.76 -19.93 -1.52
C GLU A 161 7.06 -20.31 -0.79
N ASN A 162 7.65 -19.38 -0.04
CA ASN A 162 8.96 -19.55 0.59
C ASN A 162 8.90 -19.88 2.09
N ARG A 163 7.71 -19.86 2.69
CA ARG A 163 7.52 -20.04 4.13
C ARG A 163 8.11 -21.36 4.61
N GLN A 164 8.78 -21.30 5.75
CA GLN A 164 9.26 -22.46 6.47
C GLN A 164 8.19 -22.99 7.43
N PRO A 165 8.27 -24.27 7.85
CA PRO A 165 7.30 -24.84 8.79
C PRO A 165 7.20 -24.13 10.14
N LYS A 166 8.15 -23.26 10.50
CA LYS A 166 8.11 -22.47 11.75
C LYS A 166 7.54 -21.07 11.57
N ASP A 167 7.37 -20.62 10.34
CA ASP A 167 6.90 -19.28 10.03
C ASP A 167 5.38 -19.21 10.19
N PRO A 168 4.78 -18.00 10.34
CA PRO A 168 3.34 -17.81 10.27
C PRO A 168 2.70 -18.51 9.07
N ASP A 169 1.45 -18.95 9.22
CA ASP A 169 0.67 -19.53 8.14
C ASP A 169 0.35 -18.52 7.03
N GLY A 170 0.13 -17.26 7.40
CA GLY A 170 -0.01 -16.12 6.49
C GLY A 170 0.67 -14.87 7.05
N LYS A 171 1.07 -13.96 6.17
CA LYS A 171 1.67 -12.67 6.54
C LYS A 171 1.14 -11.60 5.60
N PHE A 172 0.59 -10.53 6.15
CA PHE A 172 -0.12 -9.48 5.42
C PHE A 172 0.35 -8.10 5.89
N LEU A 173 0.45 -7.13 4.99
CA LEU A 173 0.64 -5.72 5.34
C LEU A 173 -0.65 -5.01 4.96
N ILE A 174 -1.37 -4.47 5.93
CA ILE A 174 -2.65 -3.82 5.71
C ILE A 174 -2.40 -2.32 5.77
N SER A 175 -2.66 -1.63 4.68
CA SER A 175 -2.68 -0.16 4.67
C SER A 175 -3.87 0.31 5.50
N LEU A 176 -3.64 1.18 6.47
CA LEU A 176 -4.71 1.67 7.34
C LEU A 176 -5.03 3.11 7.00
N GLU A 177 -6.20 3.31 6.39
CA GLU A 177 -7.03 4.44 6.76
C GLU A 177 -7.54 4.24 8.20
N PRO A 178 -8.07 5.26 8.91
CA PRO A 178 -8.55 5.12 10.30
C PRO A 178 -9.82 4.24 10.40
N ALA A 179 -9.68 2.97 10.03
CA ALA A 179 -10.70 1.95 9.93
C ALA A 179 -10.25 0.71 10.73
N PRO A 180 -11.20 -0.04 11.31
CA PRO A 180 -10.88 -1.29 11.99
C PRO A 180 -10.30 -2.33 11.03
N VAL A 181 -9.61 -3.31 11.60
CA VAL A 181 -9.18 -4.48 10.85
C VAL A 181 -10.21 -5.58 11.06
N MET A 182 -10.76 -6.03 9.95
CA MET A 182 -11.83 -7.00 9.89
C MET A 182 -11.26 -8.39 9.64
N ILE A 183 -11.87 -9.40 10.27
CA ILE A 183 -11.51 -10.81 10.09
C ILE A 183 -12.80 -11.62 9.99
N GLY A 184 -13.03 -12.30 8.86
CA GLY A 184 -14.25 -13.06 8.68
C GLY A 184 -14.63 -13.33 7.23
N ASN A 185 -15.94 -13.31 6.97
CA ASN A 185 -16.55 -13.39 5.64
C ASN A 185 -16.90 -11.97 5.15
N PHE A 186 -16.22 -11.50 4.10
CA PHE A 186 -16.41 -10.18 3.50
C PHE A 186 -17.79 -10.04 2.86
N ASP A 187 -18.28 -11.08 2.17
CA ASP A 187 -19.61 -11.06 1.54
C ASP A 187 -20.72 -10.81 2.58
N LEU A 188 -20.54 -11.31 3.81
CA LEU A 188 -21.46 -11.06 4.92
C LEU A 188 -21.35 -9.63 5.45
N PHE A 189 -20.15 -9.04 5.44
CA PHE A 189 -19.96 -7.64 5.86
C PHE A 189 -20.70 -6.68 4.92
N GLU A 190 -20.59 -6.86 3.61
CA GLU A 190 -21.31 -6.04 2.62
C GLU A 190 -22.83 -6.09 2.87
N GLU A 191 -23.38 -7.27 3.16
CA GLU A 191 -24.81 -7.42 3.48
C GLU A 191 -25.22 -6.70 4.79
N LEU A 192 -24.33 -6.64 5.78
CA LEU A 192 -24.59 -6.02 7.08
C LEU A 192 -24.46 -4.51 7.04
N GLU A 193 -23.47 -3.98 6.32
CA GLU A 193 -23.19 -2.54 6.20
C GLU A 193 -24.39 -1.80 5.56
N ASP A 194 -25.03 -2.41 4.56
CA ASP A 194 -26.23 -1.87 3.93
C ASP A 194 -27.45 -1.75 4.88
N GLN A 195 -27.42 -2.46 6.00
CA GLN A 195 -28.60 -2.66 6.87
C GLN A 195 -28.47 -2.01 8.25
N ALA A 196 -27.26 -1.73 8.73
CA ALA A 196 -27.01 -1.32 10.10
C ALA A 196 -25.93 -0.24 10.22
N ASP A 197 -26.07 0.62 11.23
CA ASP A 197 -24.96 1.45 11.68
C ASP A 197 -23.94 0.55 12.39
N LEU A 198 -22.83 0.26 11.70
CA LEU A 198 -21.72 -0.54 12.19
C LEU A 198 -20.66 0.33 12.87
N SER A 199 -20.97 1.55 13.30
CA SER A 199 -20.00 2.38 14.02
C SER A 199 -19.59 1.73 15.36
N PRO A 200 -18.29 1.74 15.71
CA PRO A 200 -17.83 1.27 17.01
C PRO A 200 -18.28 2.21 18.13
N ASP A 201 -18.64 1.67 19.29
CA ASP A 201 -18.83 2.48 20.50
C ASP A 201 -17.55 2.55 21.36
N ASP A 202 -17.53 3.41 22.37
CA ASP A 202 -16.36 3.60 23.24
C ASP A 202 -15.97 2.31 23.99
N ASP A 203 -16.95 1.47 24.34
CA ASP A 203 -16.70 0.21 25.03
C ASP A 203 -16.03 -0.80 24.11
N ASP A 204 -16.41 -0.83 22.83
CA ASP A 204 -15.81 -1.65 21.80
C ASP A 204 -14.34 -1.26 21.59
N VAL A 205 -14.06 0.03 21.43
CA VAL A 205 -12.70 0.56 21.28
C VAL A 205 -11.84 0.20 22.50
N MET A 206 -12.38 0.38 23.71
CA MET A 206 -11.68 0.05 24.96
C MET A 206 -11.42 -1.45 25.14
N ARG A 207 -12.21 -2.33 24.51
CA ARG A 207 -11.98 -3.78 24.48
C ARG A 207 -11.00 -4.22 23.40
N GLY A 208 -10.57 -3.31 22.53
CA GLY A 208 -9.66 -3.59 21.41
C GLY A 208 -10.32 -4.29 20.23
N GLY A 209 -11.64 -4.49 20.25
CA GLY A 209 -12.37 -5.15 19.17
C GLY A 209 -13.77 -5.60 19.59
N ARG A 210 -14.54 -6.11 18.63
CA ARG A 210 -15.84 -6.75 18.87
C ARG A 210 -16.16 -7.83 17.85
N ALA A 211 -17.15 -8.66 18.17
CA ALA A 211 -17.74 -9.59 17.21
C ALA A 211 -19.01 -8.94 16.64
N LEU A 212 -19.03 -8.73 15.32
CA LEU A 212 -20.18 -8.20 14.59
C LEU A 212 -21.19 -9.30 14.29
N ASP A 213 -20.69 -10.49 13.97
CA ASP A 213 -21.44 -11.72 13.79
C ASP A 213 -20.59 -12.92 14.26
N ARG A 214 -21.18 -14.11 14.33
CA ARG A 214 -20.43 -15.35 14.53
C ARG A 214 -19.36 -15.60 13.46
N GLN A 215 -19.52 -15.08 12.24
CA GLN A 215 -18.57 -15.21 11.12
C GLN A 215 -17.74 -13.94 10.88
N LEU A 216 -17.87 -12.91 11.71
CA LEU A 216 -17.26 -11.61 11.48
C LEU A 216 -16.84 -10.94 12.79
N ILE A 217 -15.54 -10.66 12.91
CA ILE A 217 -15.00 -9.89 14.01
C ILE A 217 -14.22 -8.70 13.48
N GLU A 218 -14.05 -7.69 14.31
CA GLU A 218 -13.17 -6.56 14.05
C GLU A 218 -12.29 -6.28 15.26
N PHE A 219 -11.10 -5.77 15.02
CA PHE A 219 -10.21 -5.29 16.07
C PHE A 219 -9.65 -3.92 15.73
N TYR A 220 -9.37 -3.16 16.77
CA TYR A 220 -8.87 -1.80 16.65
C TYR A 220 -7.37 -1.77 16.85
N VAL A 221 -6.70 -1.10 15.94
CA VAL A 221 -5.27 -0.83 15.99
C VAL A 221 -5.06 0.36 16.91
N LEU A 222 -4.00 0.32 17.70
CA LEU A 222 -3.68 1.41 18.61
C LEU A 222 -2.71 2.37 17.90
N ASP A 223 -2.87 3.67 18.13
CA ASP A 223 -1.97 4.74 17.64
C ASP A 223 -2.10 5.14 16.15
N ASP A 224 -3.15 4.71 15.44
CA ASP A 224 -3.47 5.08 14.04
C ASP A 224 -2.26 5.05 13.08
N PRO A 225 -1.51 3.93 12.97
CA PRO A 225 -0.38 3.84 12.06
C PRO A 225 -0.84 3.82 10.60
N LEU A 226 0.02 4.24 9.68
CA LEU A 226 -0.26 4.24 8.23
C LEU A 226 -0.46 2.82 7.66
N SER A 227 0.15 1.82 8.28
CA SER A 227 -0.03 0.41 7.95
C SER A 227 0.31 -0.48 9.15
N ILE A 228 -0.21 -1.70 9.15
CA ILE A 228 0.17 -2.74 10.10
C ILE A 228 0.56 -4.03 9.41
N ARG A 229 1.49 -4.75 10.04
CA ARG A 229 1.79 -6.14 9.66
C ARG A 229 0.97 -7.11 10.51
N CYS A 230 0.29 -8.03 9.85
CA CYS A 230 -0.47 -9.11 10.48
C CYS A 230 0.18 -10.47 10.19
N ASP A 231 0.60 -11.19 11.23
CA ASP A 231 1.15 -12.54 11.18
C ASP A 231 0.07 -13.54 11.65
N LEU A 232 -0.42 -14.39 10.73
CA LEU A 232 -1.50 -15.36 10.95
C LEU A 232 -0.95 -16.72 11.38
N TRP A 233 -1.48 -17.29 12.46
CA TRP A 233 -1.09 -18.61 12.99
C TRP A 233 -2.33 -19.49 13.18
N ILE A 234 -2.35 -20.67 12.55
CA ILE A 234 -3.51 -21.58 12.56
C ILE A 234 -3.15 -22.88 13.29
N ASN A 235 -3.92 -23.19 14.33
CA ASN A 235 -3.78 -24.39 15.17
C ASN A 235 -2.40 -24.58 15.82
N ARG A 236 -1.64 -23.49 15.93
CA ARG A 236 -0.32 -23.44 16.54
C ARG A 236 -0.04 -22.03 17.06
N GLU A 237 0.99 -21.91 17.88
CA GLU A 237 1.45 -20.63 18.40
C GLU A 237 2.89 -20.36 17.96
N PRO A 238 3.28 -19.08 17.82
CA PRO A 238 4.67 -18.71 17.58
C PRO A 238 5.58 -19.21 18.71
N GLU A 239 6.84 -19.52 18.38
CA GLU A 239 7.89 -19.72 19.38
C GLU A 239 8.21 -18.35 20.03
N VAL A 240 7.57 -18.07 21.17
CA VAL A 240 7.59 -16.74 21.77
C VAL A 240 8.92 -16.48 22.49
N SER A 241 9.79 -15.66 21.88
CA SER A 241 10.99 -15.11 22.54
C SER A 241 10.79 -13.69 23.10
N GLN A 242 9.69 -13.02 22.73
CA GLN A 242 9.39 -11.62 23.06
C GLN A 242 8.04 -11.49 23.80
N PRO A 243 7.83 -10.43 24.62
CA PRO A 243 6.55 -10.18 25.25
C PRO A 243 5.43 -9.97 24.22
N ARG A 244 4.26 -10.59 24.45
CA ARG A 244 3.04 -10.41 23.66
C ARG A 244 2.00 -9.71 24.52
N GLU A 245 1.39 -8.65 24.00
CA GLU A 245 0.26 -8.01 24.66
C GLU A 245 -1.03 -8.43 23.99
N LEU A 246 -2.03 -8.85 24.77
CA LEU A 246 -3.31 -9.24 24.23
C LEU A 246 -4.13 -8.00 23.86
N VAL A 247 -4.56 -7.92 22.61
CA VAL A 247 -5.43 -6.85 22.08
C VAL A 247 -6.88 -7.27 22.20
N PHE A 248 -7.24 -8.42 21.60
CA PHE A 248 -8.63 -8.85 21.52
C PHE A 248 -8.77 -10.38 21.46
N ARG A 249 -9.91 -10.90 21.94
CA ARG A 249 -10.28 -12.31 21.83
C ARG A 249 -11.74 -12.46 21.47
N ALA A 250 -12.01 -13.35 20.53
CA ALA A 250 -13.36 -13.70 20.12
C ALA A 250 -13.46 -15.14 19.64
N LYS A 251 -14.69 -15.58 19.37
CA LYS A 251 -14.95 -16.81 18.63
C LYS A 251 -15.32 -16.44 17.20
N LEU A 252 -14.85 -17.23 16.25
CA LEU A 252 -15.12 -17.03 14.82
C LEU A 252 -15.50 -18.36 14.17
N GLU A 253 -16.60 -18.38 13.42
CA GLU A 253 -17.02 -19.50 12.58
C GLU A 253 -16.56 -19.26 11.15
N VAL A 254 -15.80 -20.21 10.58
CA VAL A 254 -15.46 -20.22 9.15
C VAL A 254 -16.42 -21.18 8.44
N ALA A 255 -17.25 -20.66 7.54
CA ALA A 255 -18.26 -21.43 6.82
C ALA A 255 -17.95 -21.68 5.33
N ILE A 256 -17.09 -20.85 4.73
CA ILE A 256 -16.84 -20.82 3.28
C ILE A 256 -15.47 -21.36 2.86
N GLY A 257 -14.72 -21.97 3.78
CA GLY A 257 -13.42 -22.59 3.51
C GLY A 257 -12.27 -21.60 3.35
N ARG A 258 -12.52 -20.32 3.62
CA ARG A 258 -11.54 -19.24 3.58
C ARG A 258 -11.79 -18.26 4.72
N LEU A 259 -10.73 -17.60 5.13
CA LEU A 259 -10.72 -16.47 6.02
C LEU A 259 -10.29 -15.24 5.24
N GLU A 260 -11.03 -14.14 5.37
CA GLU A 260 -10.66 -12.86 4.78
C GLU A 260 -10.22 -11.92 5.90
N ILE A 261 -9.15 -11.17 5.64
CA ILE A 261 -8.60 -10.15 6.53
C ILE A 261 -8.49 -8.87 5.72
N TRP A 262 -9.12 -7.79 6.17
CA TRP A 262 -9.14 -6.54 5.41
C TRP A 262 -9.23 -5.31 6.30
N SER A 263 -8.87 -4.18 5.72
CA SER A 263 -9.26 -2.84 6.18
C SER A 263 -9.51 -2.00 4.93
N ALA A 264 -10.58 -1.20 4.93
CA ALA A 264 -11.06 -0.51 3.74
C ALA A 264 -11.16 -1.48 2.52
N ASP A 265 -10.56 -1.13 1.38
CA ASP A 265 -10.67 -1.86 0.11
C ASP A 265 -9.61 -2.97 -0.08
N GLU A 266 -8.69 -3.18 0.87
CA GLU A 266 -7.61 -4.17 0.75
C GLU A 266 -7.99 -5.52 1.37
N ILE A 267 -8.40 -6.49 0.53
CA ILE A 267 -8.85 -7.81 0.99
C ILE A 267 -7.78 -8.88 0.81
N TYR A 268 -7.28 -9.44 1.91
CA TYR A 268 -6.38 -10.59 1.94
C TYR A 268 -7.16 -11.88 2.24
N GLN A 269 -6.95 -12.91 1.42
CA GLN A 269 -7.66 -14.20 1.55
C GLN A 269 -6.72 -15.33 1.94
N TYR A 270 -7.18 -16.21 2.82
CA TYR A 270 -6.44 -17.40 3.24
C TYR A 270 -7.34 -18.64 3.35
N ASP A 271 -6.98 -19.72 2.66
CA ASP A 271 -7.73 -20.98 2.72
C ASP A 271 -7.55 -21.67 4.07
N ILE A 272 -8.66 -22.00 4.74
CA ILE A 272 -8.67 -22.67 6.04
C ILE A 272 -9.89 -23.60 6.13
N PRO A 273 -9.79 -24.76 6.80
CA PRO A 273 -10.94 -25.64 6.96
C PRO A 273 -12.14 -24.95 7.60
N ASN A 274 -13.35 -25.38 7.22
CA ASN A 274 -14.57 -24.98 7.92
C ASN A 274 -14.54 -25.43 9.38
N GLY A 275 -15.03 -24.58 10.27
CA GLY A 275 -15.06 -24.88 11.69
C GLY A 275 -15.24 -23.67 12.58
N LYS A 276 -15.21 -23.91 13.89
CA LYS A 276 -15.23 -22.86 14.91
C LYS A 276 -13.83 -22.67 15.46
N TYR A 277 -13.42 -21.43 15.60
CA TYR A 277 -12.08 -21.04 16.02
C TYR A 277 -12.17 -20.10 17.21
N ASP A 278 -11.32 -20.33 18.21
CA ASP A 278 -10.98 -19.31 19.19
C ASP A 278 -9.89 -18.42 18.59
N VAL A 279 -10.19 -17.14 18.44
CA VAL A 279 -9.30 -16.12 17.89
C VAL A 279 -8.68 -15.34 19.03
N SER A 280 -7.36 -15.18 19.00
CA SER A 280 -6.63 -14.29 19.89
C SER A 280 -5.71 -13.41 19.08
N ILE A 281 -5.82 -12.10 19.31
CA ILE A 281 -5.05 -11.07 18.62
C ILE A 281 -4.10 -10.47 19.63
N PHE A 282 -2.82 -10.47 19.29
CA PHE A 282 -1.77 -9.92 20.12
C PHE A 282 -1.01 -8.85 19.36
N VAL A 283 -0.54 -7.83 20.05
CA VAL A 283 0.47 -6.92 19.52
C VAL A 283 1.83 -7.29 20.09
N ILE A 284 2.83 -7.27 19.22
CA ILE A 284 4.23 -7.52 19.52
C ILE A 284 5.00 -6.25 19.19
N GLU A 285 6.02 -5.94 20.00
CA GLU A 285 6.89 -4.77 19.77
C GLU A 285 6.11 -3.44 19.66
N ARG A 286 5.06 -3.29 20.48
CA ARG A 286 4.21 -2.09 20.49
C ARG A 286 5.03 -0.80 20.54
N GLY A 287 4.67 0.16 19.70
CA GLY A 287 5.30 1.47 19.56
C GLY A 287 6.62 1.45 18.77
N LYS A 288 7.10 0.29 18.33
CA LYS A 288 8.28 0.19 17.44
C LYS A 288 7.86 0.33 15.99
N ILE A 289 7.51 1.54 15.60
CA ILE A 289 7.15 1.86 14.22
C ILE A 289 8.45 2.11 13.42
N CYS A 290 8.45 1.75 12.14
CA CYS A 290 9.51 2.18 11.25
C CYS A 290 9.16 3.58 10.76
N ASP A 291 10.03 4.52 11.06
CA ASP A 291 9.97 5.86 10.50
C ASP A 291 10.23 5.81 8.97
N ASP A 292 11.04 4.87 8.50
CA ASP A 292 11.36 4.74 7.07
C ASP A 292 10.18 4.18 6.24
N ASP A 293 9.98 4.71 5.04
CA ASP A 293 9.13 4.16 3.98
C ASP A 293 9.77 2.86 3.46
N LEU A 294 9.20 1.75 3.89
CA LEU A 294 9.60 0.40 3.52
C LEU A 294 8.66 -0.18 2.46
N THR A 295 9.21 -1.00 1.58
CA THR A 295 8.43 -1.92 0.73
C THR A 295 7.81 -3.03 1.59
N ASP A 296 6.74 -3.66 1.12
CA ASP A 296 6.11 -4.80 1.80
C ASP A 296 7.11 -5.92 2.15
N ARG A 297 8.02 -6.22 1.23
CA ARG A 297 9.08 -7.22 1.43
C ARG A 297 10.02 -6.84 2.56
N GLU A 298 10.37 -5.56 2.67
CA GLU A 298 11.18 -5.06 3.77
C GLU A 298 10.42 -5.15 5.10
N TYR A 299 9.15 -4.74 5.14
CA TYR A 299 8.28 -4.93 6.32
C TYR A 299 8.21 -6.40 6.77
N PHE A 300 8.12 -7.32 5.82
CA PHE A 300 8.02 -8.75 6.11
C PHE A 300 9.28 -9.33 6.75
N ARG A 301 10.46 -8.74 6.46
CA ARG A 301 11.77 -9.13 6.99
C ARG A 301 12.10 -8.50 8.35
N ARG A 302 11.33 -7.49 8.78
CA ARG A 302 11.58 -6.68 9.98
C ARG A 302 10.77 -7.16 11.18
N ASP A 303 11.22 -8.22 11.84
CA ASP A 303 10.56 -8.75 13.06
C ASP A 303 10.78 -7.91 14.32
N ASP A 304 11.54 -6.82 14.20
CA ASP A 304 11.79 -5.84 15.27
C ASP A 304 10.78 -4.68 15.30
N LEU A 305 9.85 -4.63 14.34
CA LEU A 305 8.79 -3.64 14.26
C LEU A 305 7.49 -4.13 14.92
N GLU A 306 6.62 -3.18 15.26
CA GLU A 306 5.26 -3.45 15.72
C GLU A 306 4.53 -4.32 14.70
N ARG A 307 3.87 -5.35 15.20
CA ARG A 307 3.06 -6.26 14.39
C ARG A 307 1.96 -6.90 15.22
N TYR A 308 0.93 -7.36 14.53
CA TYR A 308 -0.21 -8.05 15.10
C TYR A 308 -0.09 -9.54 14.80
N GLU A 309 -0.14 -10.38 15.83
CA GLU A 309 -0.20 -11.83 15.69
C GLU A 309 -1.63 -12.31 15.89
N ILE A 310 -2.22 -12.86 14.84
CA ILE A 310 -3.58 -13.40 14.84
C ILE A 310 -3.48 -14.92 15.00
N VAL A 311 -3.89 -15.45 16.14
CA VAL A 311 -3.86 -16.88 16.44
C VAL A 311 -5.27 -17.46 16.38
N LEU A 312 -5.49 -18.42 15.49
CA LEU A 312 -6.73 -19.19 15.39
C LEU A 312 -6.52 -20.61 15.89
N LYS A 313 -7.29 -21.04 16.89
CA LYS A 313 -7.29 -22.42 17.37
C LYS A 313 -8.65 -23.06 17.16
N ALA A 314 -8.69 -24.20 16.50
CA ALA A 314 -9.92 -24.95 16.33
C ALA A 314 -10.52 -25.30 17.70
N ASN A 315 -11.79 -24.94 17.87
CA ASN A 315 -12.58 -25.27 19.05
C ASN A 315 -13.25 -26.63 18.75
N GLY A 316 -12.85 -27.66 19.51
CA GLY A 316 -13.31 -29.04 19.33
C GLY A 316 -14.76 -29.29 19.70
#